data_AF-A0A1M7PDV8-F1
#
_entry.id   AF-A0A1M7PDV8-F1
#
_cell.length_a   1.000
_cell.length_b   1.000
_cell.length_c   1.000
_cell.angle_alpha   90.00
_cell.angle_beta   90.00
_cell.angle_gamma   90.00
#
_symmetry.space_group_name_H-M   'P 1'
#
loop_
_entity.id
_entity.type
_entity.pdbx_description
1 polymer ?
#
loop_
_entity_poly.entity_id
_entity_poly.type
_entity_poly.pdbx_seq_one_letter_code
_entity_poly.pdbx_strand_id
1 'polypeptide(L)' 'MSVSIAGLVGAALGGYLGWLDWKILKGVLQAVEEKNRRAGGDGGLVARYGALLRGLVFVIPIIGFPVIGYLAGSQLAG' A
#
# COMPACT_ATOMS: atom_id res chain seq x y z
N MET A 1 -13.23 -1.94 24.77
CA MET A 1 -12.65 -2.74 23.67
C MET A 1 -11.42 -3.44 24.23
N SER A 2 -11.45 -4.77 24.37
CA SER A 2 -10.25 -5.54 24.70
C SER A 2 -9.37 -5.60 23.46
N VAL A 3 -8.10 -5.21 23.59
CA VAL A 3 -7.13 -5.31 22.49
C VAL A 3 -6.77 -6.78 22.29
N SER A 4 -6.96 -7.30 21.09
CA SER A 4 -6.61 -8.69 20.75
C SER A 4 -5.12 -8.79 20.48
N ILE A 5 -4.40 -9.60 21.26
CA ILE A 5 -2.97 -9.87 21.03
C ILE A 5 -2.76 -10.51 19.66
N ALA A 6 -3.62 -11.48 19.28
CA ALA A 6 -3.56 -12.10 17.97
C ALA A 6 -3.89 -11.09 16.85
N GLY A 7 -4.82 -10.18 17.10
CA GLY A 7 -5.06 -9.03 16.21
C GLY A 7 -3.82 -8.15 16.05
N LEU A 8 -3.12 -7.80 17.13
CA LEU A 8 -1.89 -7.01 17.04
C LEU A 8 -0.79 -7.72 16.22
N VAL A 9 -0.64 -9.04 16.39
CA VAL A 9 0.30 -9.84 15.58
C VAL A 9 -0.11 -9.82 14.11
N GLY A 10 -1.39 -10.02 13.82
CA GLY A 10 -1.92 -9.93 12.46
C GLY A 10 -1.71 -8.53 11.85
N ALA A 11 -1.89 -7.47 12.63
CA ALA A 11 -1.65 -6.09 12.20
C ALA A 11 -0.17 -5.83 11.88
N ALA A 12 0.74 -6.36 12.69
CA ALA A 12 2.17 -6.25 12.46
C ALA A 12 2.60 -6.98 11.17
N LEU A 13 2.11 -8.20 10.96
CA LEU A 13 2.34 -8.96 9.72
C LEU A 13 1.73 -8.24 8.50
N GLY A 14 0.50 -7.75 8.63
CA GLY A 14 -0.16 -6.95 7.62
C GLY A 14 0.62 -5.68 7.28
N GLY A 15 1.20 -5.00 8.28
CA GLY A 15 2.04 -3.82 8.07
C GLY A 15 3.34 -4.12 7.35
N TYR A 16 3.98 -5.24 7.69
CA TYR A 16 5.17 -5.69 6.98
C TYR A 16 4.87 -5.99 5.50
N LEU A 17 3.77 -6.71 5.23
CA LEU A 17 3.33 -6.99 3.87
C LEU A 17 2.95 -5.70 3.13
N GLY A 18 2.24 -4.78 3.79
CA GLY A 18 1.82 -3.51 3.21
C GLY A 18 3.01 -2.63 2.84
N TRP A 19 4.06 -2.66 3.65
CA TRP A 19 5.30 -1.97 3.35
C TRP A 19 6.04 -2.56 2.15
N LEU A 20 6.06 -3.89 1.99
CA LEU A 20 6.64 -4.54 0.81
C LEU A 20 5.86 -4.18 -0.46
N ASP A 21 4.54 -4.27 -0.42
CA ASP A 21 3.67 -3.96 -1.54
C ASP A 21 3.78 -2.49 -1.96
N TRP A 22 3.80 -1.57 -0.99
CA TRP A 22 4.05 -0.15 -1.25
C TRP A 22 5.36 0.09 -2.01
N LYS A 23 6.45 -0.59 -1.64
CA LYS A 23 7.75 -0.45 -2.33
C LYS A 23 7.66 -0.90 -3.79
N ILE A 24 6.98 -2.01 -4.04
CA ILE A 24 6.78 -2.54 -5.39
C ILE A 24 5.95 -1.55 -6.22
N LEU A 25 4.79 -1.15 -5.71
CA LEU A 25 3.89 -0.21 -6.38
C LEU A 25 4.55 1.14 -6.66
N LYS A 26 5.34 1.66 -5.70
CA LYS A 26 6.12 2.89 -5.91
C LYS A 26 7.13 2.72 -7.06
N GLY A 27 7.83 1.59 -7.14
CA GLY A 27 8.75 1.28 -8.22
C GLY A 27 8.05 1.18 -9.58
N VAL A 28 6.90 0.52 -9.62
CA VAL A 28 6.05 0.44 -10.83
C VAL A 28 5.61 1.84 -11.28
N LEU A 29 5.18 2.69 -10.34
CA LEU A 29 4.73 4.04 -10.67
C LEU A 29 5.86 4.87 -11.30
N GLN A 30 7.07 4.78 -10.74
CA GLN A 30 8.26 5.44 -11.28
C GLN A 30 8.63 4.91 -12.67
N ALA A 31 8.54 3.59 -12.88
CA ALA A 31 8.82 2.97 -14.17
C ALA A 31 7.81 3.41 -15.25
N VAL A 32 6.52 3.53 -14.90
CA VAL A 32 5.48 4.02 -15.82
C VAL A 32 5.67 5.50 -16.16
N GLU A 33 6.00 6.32 -15.16
CA GLU A 33 6.29 7.75 -15.35
C GLU A 33 7.48 7.95 -16.29
N GLU A 34 8.58 7.22 -16.06
CA GLU A 34 9.77 7.28 -16.90
C GLU A 34 9.50 6.77 -18.32
N LYS A 35 8.71 5.71 -18.48
CA LYS A 35 8.30 5.19 -19.79
C LYS A 35 7.48 6.24 -20.56
N ASN A 36 6.52 6.90 -19.93
CA ASN A 36 5.70 7.94 -20.57
C ASN A 36 6.53 9.15 -20.97
N ARG A 37 7.48 9.56 -20.12
CA ARG A 37 8.40 10.66 -20.40
C ARG A 37 9.31 10.36 -21.60
N ARG A 38 9.85 9.14 -21.68
CA ARG A 38 10.68 8.69 -22.82
C ARG A 38 9.91 8.57 -24.12
N ALA A 39 8.61 8.27 -24.07
CA ALA A 39 7.74 8.22 -25.24
C ALA A 39 7.38 9.61 -25.79
N GLY A 40 7.88 10.70 -25.19
CA GLY A 40 7.64 12.07 -25.66
C GLY A 40 6.27 12.64 -25.29
N GLY A 41 5.50 11.95 -24.44
CA GLY A 41 4.24 12.48 -23.90
C GLY A 41 4.45 13.25 -22.59
N ASP A 42 3.51 14.13 -22.23
CA ASP A 42 3.49 14.97 -21.01
C ASP A 42 3.41 14.17 -19.67
N GLY A 43 3.85 12.91 -19.65
CA GLY A 43 3.85 12.03 -18.48
C GLY A 43 2.52 11.32 -18.18
N GLY A 44 1.48 11.55 -19.00
CA GLY A 44 0.21 10.82 -18.95
C GLY A 44 -0.57 10.98 -17.63
N LEU A 45 -1.44 10.02 -17.30
CA LEU A 45 -2.24 10.03 -16.06
C LEU A 45 -1.38 10.11 -14.78
N VAL A 46 -0.15 9.58 -14.83
CA VAL A 46 0.78 9.63 -13.71
C VAL A 46 1.32 11.05 -13.48
N ALA A 47 1.56 11.84 -14.53
CA ALA A 47 1.91 13.25 -14.35
C ALA A 47 0.71 14.10 -13.90
N ARG A 48 -0.49 13.81 -14.42
CA ARG A 48 -1.71 14.57 -14.09
C ARG A 48 -2.21 14.32 -12.67
N TYR A 49 -2.10 13.09 -12.17
CA TYR A 49 -2.59 12.68 -10.85
C TYR A 49 -1.50 12.13 -9.94
N GLY A 50 -0.23 12.42 -10.22
CA GLY A 50 0.92 11.79 -9.56
C GLY A 50 0.92 11.90 -8.04
N ALA A 51 0.52 13.06 -7.50
CA ALA A 51 0.39 13.25 -6.06
C ALA A 51 -0.68 12.34 -5.45
N LEU A 52 -1.86 12.25 -6.09
CA LEU A 52 -2.96 11.40 -5.64
C LEU A 52 -2.59 9.91 -5.75
N LEU A 53 -2.01 9.49 -6.88
CA LEU A 53 -1.60 8.10 -7.10
C LEU A 53 -0.51 7.66 -6.12
N ARG A 54 0.51 8.49 -5.89
CA ARG A 54 1.55 8.23 -4.88
C ARG A 54 0.95 8.18 -3.47
N GLY A 55 -0.02 9.06 -3.17
CA GLY A 55 -0.77 9.05 -1.92
C GLY A 55 -1.56 7.74 -1.72
N LEU A 56 -2.34 7.32 -2.73
CA LEU A 56 -3.13 6.09 -2.67
C LEU A 56 -2.25 4.84 -2.56
N VAL A 57 -1.17 4.78 -3.36
CA VAL A 57 -0.17 3.70 -3.32
C VAL A 57 0.51 3.59 -1.95
N PHE A 58 0.60 4.68 -1.19
CA PHE A 58 1.11 4.64 0.17
C PHE A 58 0.02 4.27 1.18
N VAL A 59 -1.13 4.95 1.15
CA VAL A 59 -2.17 4.83 2.18
C VAL A 59 -2.85 3.46 2.14
N ILE A 60 -3.15 2.93 0.96
CA ILE A 60 -3.91 1.68 0.84
C ILE A 60 -3.13 0.49 1.42
N PRO A 61 -1.86 0.23 1.06
CA PRO A 61 -1.13 -0.90 1.63
C PRO A 61 -0.78 -0.69 3.10
N ILE A 62 -0.35 0.52 3.48
CA ILE A 62 0.13 0.82 4.84
C ILE A 62 -1.01 0.85 5.87
N ILE A 63 -2.24 1.18 5.48
CA ILE A 63 -3.39 1.14 6.40
C ILE A 63 -4.23 -0.11 6.18
N GLY A 64 -4.52 -0.46 4.93
CA GLY A 64 -5.40 -1.56 4.58
C GLY A 64 -4.88 -2.90 5.06
N PHE A 65 -3.61 -3.23 4.81
CA PHE A 65 -3.08 -4.55 5.18
C PHE A 65 -2.95 -4.74 6.69
N PRO A 66 -2.52 -3.76 7.51
CA PRO A 66 -2.61 -3.87 8.96
C PRO A 66 -4.03 -4.03 9.50
N VAL A 67 -5.00 -3.29 8.95
CA VAL A 67 -6.39 -3.38 9.40
C VAL A 67 -6.95 -4.77 9.10
N ILE A 68 -6.75 -5.27 7.88
CA ILE A 68 -7.16 -6.62 7.49
C ILE A 68 -6.45 -7.66 8.37
N GLY A 69 -5.14 -7.49 8.60
CA GLY A 69 -4.35 -8.35 9.46
C GLY A 69 -4.87 -8.38 10.91
N TYR A 70 -5.24 -7.23 11.47
CA TYR A 70 -5.82 -7.13 12.81
C TYR A 70 -7.15 -7.88 12.89
N LEU A 71 -8.02 -7.67 11.92
CA LEU A 71 -9.33 -8.33 11.87
C LEU A 71 -9.17 -9.84 11.72
N ALA A 72 -8.31 -10.30 10.81
CA ALA A 72 -8.02 -11.72 10.60
C ALA A 72 -7.43 -12.37 11.87
N GLY A 73 -6.43 -11.74 12.48
CA GLY A 73 -5.81 -12.23 13.72
C GLY A 73 -6.79 -12.27 14.89
N SER A 74 -7.69 -11.29 14.99
CA SER A 74 -8.71 -11.26 16.04
C SER A 74 -9.73 -12.38 15.86
N GLN A 75 -10.19 -12.64 14.63
CA GLN A 75 -11.15 -13.71 14.33
C GLN A 75 -10.57 -15.12 14.56
N LEU A 76 -9.25 -15.29 14.41
CA LEU A 76 -8.58 -16.56 14.69
C LEU A 76 -8.48 -16.88 16.19
N ALA A 77 -8.51 -15.84 17.05
CA ALA A 77 -8.37 -15.99 18.49
C ALA A 77 -9.69 -15.99 19.28
N GLY A 78 -10.82 -15.76 18.60
CA GLY A 78 -12.17 -15.74 19.21
C GLY A 78 -12.87 -14.41 19.05
#